data_AF-A0A3E0NHP9-F1
#
_entry.id   AF-A0A3E0NHP9-F1
#
_cell.length_a   1.000
_cell.length_b   1.000
_cell.length_c   1.000
_cell.angle_alpha   90.00
_cell.angle_beta   90.00
_cell.angle_gamma   90.00
#
_symmetry.space_group_name_H-M   'P 1'
#
loop_
_entity.id
_entity.type
_entity.pdbx_description
1 polymer ?
#
loop_
_entity_poly.entity_id
_entity_poly.type
_entity_poly.pdbx_seq_one_letter_code
_entity_poly.pdbx_strand_id
1 'polypeptide(L)'
;MHQILAGVDRQTELLEELVATTGAAQRQRNNELSQWRRANPHLAASCRHAAEALAQVQSEFLASLTSEIEENAEDLKDGDFVFNEFVDRYGPRLAHLNGVLQMLSQLSSPQDGS
;
A
#
# COMPACT_ATOMS: atom_id res chain seq x y z
N MET A 1 15.99 39.66 -5.75
CA MET A 1 15.63 39.23 -4.38
C MET A 1 14.13 39.39 -4.11
N HIS A 2 13.51 40.57 -4.27
CA HIS A 2 12.05 40.75 -4.09
C HIS A 2 11.15 39.86 -4.98
N GLN A 3 11.49 39.68 -6.26
CA GLN A 3 10.73 38.78 -7.14
C GLN A 3 10.84 37.31 -6.73
N ILE A 4 11.98 36.92 -6.13
CA ILE A 4 12.18 35.55 -5.62
C ILE A 4 11.33 35.36 -4.36
N LEU A 5 11.31 36.34 -3.45
CA LEU A 5 10.45 36.32 -2.25
C LEU A 5 8.97 36.23 -2.63
N ALA A 6 8.49 37.07 -3.56
CA ALA A 6 7.10 37.00 -4.04
C ALA A 6 6.76 35.65 -4.71
N GLY A 7 7.72 35.03 -5.41
CA GLY A 7 7.57 33.69 -5.97
C GLY A 7 7.46 32.62 -4.88
N VAL A 8 8.28 32.70 -3.83
CA VAL A 8 8.24 31.79 -2.68
C VAL A 8 6.93 31.93 -1.90
N ASP A 9 6.46 33.16 -1.65
CA ASP A 9 5.20 33.40 -0.94
C ASP A 9 4.01 32.78 -1.69
N ARG A 10 3.95 32.98 -3.01
CA ARG A 10 2.91 32.37 -3.85
C ARG A 10 3.01 30.84 -3.87
N GLN A 11 4.22 30.29 -3.86
CA GLN A 11 4.41 28.84 -3.82
C GLN A 11 3.92 28.26 -2.49
N THR A 12 4.21 28.93 -1.37
CA THR A 12 3.73 28.53 -0.03
C THR A 12 2.20 28.53 0.01
N GLU A 13 1.55 29.58 -0.50
CA GLU A 13 0.09 29.67 -0.57
C GLU A 13 -0.53 28.50 -1.37
N LEU A 14 0.05 28.17 -2.54
CA LEU A 14 -0.40 27.03 -3.35
C LEU A 14 -0.18 25.68 -2.65
N LEU A 15 0.91 25.53 -1.91
CA LEU A 15 1.17 24.32 -1.12
C LEU A 15 0.18 24.20 0.04
N GLU A 16 -0.18 25.29 0.70
CA GLU A 16 -1.20 25.33 1.76
C GLU A 16 -2.57 24.92 1.21
N GLU A 17 -2.98 25.46 0.05
CA GLU A 17 -4.22 25.07 -0.64
C GLU A 17 -4.22 23.58 -1.03
N LEU A 18 -3.09 23.07 -1.52
CA LEU A 18 -2.94 21.65 -1.87
C LEU A 18 -3.05 20.75 -0.64
N VAL A 19 -2.41 21.13 0.48
CA VAL A 19 -2.52 20.42 1.76
C VAL A 19 -3.95 20.45 2.29
N ALA A 20 -4.64 21.60 2.19
CA ALA A 20 -6.03 21.71 2.61
C ALA A 20 -6.94 20.80 1.80
N THR A 21 -6.77 20.77 0.47
CA THR A 21 -7.60 19.97 -0.45
C THR A 21 -7.33 18.47 -0.28
N THR A 22 -6.06 18.06 -0.24
CA THR A 22 -5.69 16.65 -0.03
C THR A 22 -6.11 16.15 1.36
N GLY A 23 -5.94 16.98 2.39
CA GLY A 23 -6.42 16.69 3.73
C GLY A 23 -7.94 16.55 3.81
N ALA A 24 -8.70 17.38 3.08
CA ALA A 24 -10.15 17.28 3.02
C ALA A 24 -10.62 15.98 2.36
N ALA A 25 -10.04 15.62 1.21
CA ALA A 25 -10.36 14.38 0.51
C ALA A 25 -10.04 13.13 1.36
N GLN A 26 -8.89 13.12 2.04
CA GLN A 26 -8.51 12.02 2.92
C GLN A 26 -9.48 11.86 4.11
N ARG A 27 -9.88 12.97 4.74
CA ARG A 27 -10.88 12.95 5.83
C ARG A 27 -12.23 12.44 5.35
N GLN A 28 -12.70 12.87 4.19
CA GLN A 28 -13.96 12.41 3.61
C GLN A 28 -13.94 10.89 3.38
N ARG A 29 -12.90 10.38 2.71
CA ARG A 29 -12.74 8.93 2.48
C ARG A 29 -12.73 8.14 3.79
N ASN A 30 -12.03 8.63 4.82
CA ASN A 30 -12.00 7.98 6.13
C ASN A 30 -13.38 7.92 6.78
N ASN A 31 -14.17 9.00 6.65
CA ASN A 31 -15.55 9.05 7.16
C ASN A 31 -16.46 8.05 6.45
N GLU A 32 -16.39 7.97 5.11
CA GLU A 32 -17.17 7.03 4.30
C GLU A 32 -16.83 5.57 4.65
N LEU A 33 -15.55 5.25 4.74
CA LEU A 33 -15.10 3.92 5.17
C LEU A 33 -15.58 3.60 6.59
N SER A 34 -15.55 4.58 7.49
CA SER A 34 -16.05 4.40 8.85
C SER A 34 -17.55 4.15 8.89
N GLN A 35 -18.33 4.88 8.10
CA GLN A 35 -19.77 4.67 7.98
C GLN A 35 -20.07 3.29 7.39
N TRP A 36 -19.36 2.90 6.33
CA TRP A 36 -19.49 1.60 5.69
C TRP A 36 -19.21 0.46 6.67
N ARG A 37 -18.16 0.54 7.49
CA ARG A 37 -17.84 -0.48 8.50
C ARG A 37 -18.94 -0.63 9.55
N ARG A 38 -19.50 0.50 10.03
CA ARG A 38 -20.63 0.48 10.98
C ARG A 38 -21.87 -0.17 10.38
N ALA A 39 -22.11 0.02 9.08
CA ALA A 39 -23.20 -0.62 8.35
C ALA A 39 -22.94 -2.10 8.03
N ASN A 40 -21.67 -2.54 8.01
CA ASN A 40 -21.27 -3.90 7.60
C ASN A 40 -20.34 -4.57 8.64
N PRO A 41 -20.74 -4.71 9.91
CA PRO A 41 -19.85 -5.14 10.99
C PRO A 41 -19.30 -6.56 10.80
N HIS A 42 -20.13 -7.50 10.34
CA HIS A 42 -19.70 -8.87 10.07
C HIS A 42 -18.70 -8.95 8.92
N LEU A 43 -18.91 -8.18 7.86
CA LEU A 43 -18.00 -8.16 6.72
C LEU A 43 -16.66 -7.51 7.08
N ALA A 44 -16.67 -6.43 7.86
CA ALA A 44 -15.45 -5.80 8.37
C ALA A 44 -14.63 -6.78 9.24
N ALA A 45 -15.28 -7.58 10.08
CA ALA A 45 -14.63 -8.65 10.85
C ALA A 45 -14.06 -9.75 9.95
N SER A 46 -14.81 -10.21 8.94
CA SER A 46 -14.30 -11.16 7.95
C SER A 46 -13.10 -10.62 7.17
N CYS A 47 -13.11 -9.33 6.78
CA CYS A 47 -11.97 -8.68 6.14
C CYS A 47 -10.73 -8.67 7.05
N ARG A 48 -10.91 -8.53 8.37
CA ARG A 48 -9.81 -8.59 9.35
C ARG A 48 -9.17 -9.97 9.36
N HIS A 49 -9.97 -11.02 9.54
CA HIS A 49 -9.47 -12.39 9.53
C HIS A 49 -8.82 -12.76 8.20
N ALA A 50 -9.40 -12.32 7.08
CA ALA A 50 -8.81 -12.53 5.76
C ALA A 50 -7.47 -11.81 5.59
N ALA A 51 -7.34 -10.57 6.08
CA ALA A 51 -6.08 -9.83 6.07
C ALA A 51 -5.01 -10.53 6.92
N GLU A 52 -5.35 -11.00 8.12
CA GLU A 52 -4.44 -11.73 9.00
C GLU A 52 -3.95 -13.04 8.36
N ALA A 53 -4.87 -13.82 7.78
CA ALA A 53 -4.51 -15.06 7.08
C ALA A 53 -3.63 -14.78 5.85
N LEU A 54 -3.96 -13.76 5.05
CA LEU A 54 -3.16 -13.40 3.88
C LEU A 54 -1.79 -12.81 4.26
N ALA A 55 -1.67 -12.12 5.38
CA ALA A 55 -0.37 -11.64 5.87
C ALA A 55 0.57 -12.80 6.23
N GLN A 56 0.03 -13.89 6.77
CA GLN A 56 0.80 -15.12 7.02
C GLN A 56 1.26 -15.76 5.70
N VAL A 57 0.35 -15.92 4.74
CA VAL A 57 0.67 -16.42 3.40
C VAL A 57 1.71 -15.55 2.70
N GLN A 58 1.60 -14.22 2.82
CA GLN A 58 2.58 -13.29 2.26
C GLN A 58 3.96 -13.48 2.89
N SER A 59 4.02 -13.71 4.20
CA SER A 59 5.29 -13.94 4.90
C SER A 59 5.96 -15.23 4.42
N GLU A 60 5.20 -16.32 4.26
CA GLU A 60 5.71 -17.57 3.71
C GLU A 60 6.17 -17.43 2.25
N PHE A 61 5.40 -16.70 1.45
CA PHE A 61 5.77 -16.40 0.07
C PHE A 61 7.08 -15.58 -0.01
N LEU A 62 7.25 -14.58 0.85
CA LEU A 62 8.48 -13.81 0.95
C LEU A 62 9.65 -14.67 1.39
N ALA A 63 9.47 -15.57 2.35
CA ALA A 63 10.53 -16.50 2.76
C ALA A 63 10.97 -17.39 1.58
N SER A 64 10.02 -17.91 0.81
CA SER A 64 10.29 -18.75 -0.36
C SER A 64 11.01 -17.96 -1.46
N LEU A 65 10.56 -16.73 -1.71
CA LEU A 65 11.15 -15.81 -2.66
C LEU A 65 12.60 -15.47 -2.30
N THR A 66 12.85 -15.16 -1.03
CA THR A 66 14.18 -14.83 -0.52
C THR A 66 15.13 -16.02 -0.65
N SER A 67 14.69 -17.24 -0.32
CA SER A 67 15.49 -18.46 -0.52
C SER A 67 15.89 -18.64 -1.99
N GLU A 68 14.95 -18.49 -2.92
CA GLU A 68 15.22 -18.61 -4.36
C GLU A 68 16.25 -17.58 -4.85
N ILE A 69 16.15 -16.33 -4.37
CA ILE A 69 17.12 -15.28 -4.70
C ILE A 69 18.51 -15.64 -4.17
N GLU A 70 18.59 -16.09 -2.92
CA GLU A 70 19.86 -16.45 -2.28
C GLU A 70 20.53 -17.64 -2.98
N GLU A 71 19.75 -18.64 -3.37
CA GLU A 71 20.24 -19.85 -4.05
C GLU A 71 20.71 -19.59 -5.49
N ASN A 72 20.09 -18.64 -6.19
CA ASN A 72 20.35 -18.36 -7.61
C ASN A 72 20.97 -16.98 -7.85
N ALA A 73 21.60 -16.37 -6.84
CA ALA A 73 22.03 -14.96 -6.87
C ALA A 73 22.98 -14.62 -8.04
N GLU A 74 23.94 -15.50 -8.35
CA GLU A 74 24.86 -15.27 -9.47
C GLU A 74 24.17 -15.47 -10.83
N ASP A 75 23.30 -16.49 -10.97
CA ASP A 75 22.55 -16.74 -12.21
C ASP A 75 21.56 -15.60 -12.53
N LEU A 76 20.92 -15.05 -11.50
CA LEU A 76 20.05 -13.87 -11.61
C LEU A 76 20.81 -12.60 -12.00
N LYS A 77 22.07 -12.49 -11.59
CA LYS A 77 22.91 -11.32 -11.85
C LYS A 77 23.54 -11.36 -13.25
N ASP A 78 23.93 -12.54 -13.71
CA ASP A 78 24.66 -12.71 -14.96
C ASP A 78 23.72 -13.04 -16.15
N GLY A 79 22.48 -13.50 -15.88
CA GLY A 79 21.53 -13.95 -16.90
C GLY A 79 20.23 -13.14 -16.99
N ASP A 80 20.11 -12.29 -18.02
CA ASP A 80 18.88 -11.52 -18.32
C ASP A 80 17.63 -12.42 -18.46
N PHE A 81 17.78 -13.63 -19.00
CA PHE A 81 16.67 -14.57 -19.13
C PHE A 81 16.17 -15.06 -17.78
N VAL A 82 17.07 -15.50 -16.89
CA VAL A 82 16.75 -16.03 -15.57
C VAL A 82 16.14 -14.94 -14.69
N PHE A 83 16.69 -13.72 -14.78
CA PHE A 83 16.11 -12.55 -14.13
C PHE A 83 14.68 -12.25 -14.61
N ASN A 84 14.45 -12.22 -15.92
CA ASN A 84 13.11 -11.96 -16.46
C ASN A 84 12.11 -13.05 -16.06
N GLU A 85 12.51 -14.33 -16.11
CA GLU A 85 11.65 -15.43 -15.66
C GLU A 85 11.30 -15.31 -14.17
N PHE A 86 12.28 -14.94 -13.33
CA PHE A 86 12.05 -14.67 -11.93
C PHE A 86 11.05 -13.53 -11.72
N VAL A 87 11.24 -12.40 -12.42
CA VAL A 87 10.34 -11.24 -12.34
C VAL A 87 8.94 -11.61 -12.81
N ASP A 88 8.80 -12.35 -13.91
CA ASP A 88 7.50 -12.78 -14.45
C ASP A 88 6.78 -13.77 -13.51
N ARG A 89 7.54 -14.66 -12.87
CA ARG A 89 7.00 -15.65 -11.93
C ARG A 89 6.51 -15.03 -10.63
N TYR A 90 7.29 -14.12 -10.04
CA TYR A 90 7.06 -13.62 -8.69
C TYR A 90 6.49 -12.20 -8.63
N GLY A 91 6.83 -11.33 -9.59
CA GLY A 91 6.45 -9.92 -9.61
C GLY A 91 4.94 -9.67 -9.59
N PRO A 92 4.14 -10.22 -10.54
CA PRO A 92 2.70 -10.03 -10.56
C PRO A 92 2.01 -10.54 -9.30
N ARG A 93 2.46 -11.68 -8.75
CA ARG A 93 1.90 -12.26 -7.53
C ARG A 93 2.15 -11.37 -6.32
N LEU A 94 3.37 -10.84 -6.17
CA LEU A 94 3.72 -9.94 -5.09
C LEU A 94 2.90 -8.64 -5.13
N ALA A 95 2.78 -8.03 -6.31
CA ALA A 95 2.02 -6.79 -6.50
C ALA A 95 0.52 -7.00 -6.19
N HIS A 96 -0.08 -8.07 -6.72
CA HIS A 96 -1.49 -8.37 -6.49
C HIS A 96 -1.78 -8.70 -5.03
N LEU A 97 -0.94 -9.53 -4.39
CA LEU A 97 -1.13 -9.91 -2.99
C LEU A 97 -1.07 -8.69 -2.07
N ASN A 98 -0.12 -7.78 -2.29
CA ASN A 98 -0.03 -6.52 -1.54
C ASN A 98 -1.30 -5.66 -1.74
N GLY A 99 -1.76 -5.51 -2.99
CA GLY A 99 -3.00 -4.77 -3.28
C GLY A 99 -4.23 -5.34 -2.57
N VAL A 100 -4.40 -6.66 -2.59
CA VAL A 100 -5.51 -7.34 -1.88
C VAL A 100 -5.40 -7.14 -0.37
N LEU A 101 -4.21 -7.31 0.20
CA LEU A 101 -3.99 -7.11 1.63
C LEU A 101 -4.28 -5.66 2.05
N GLN A 102 -3.86 -4.68 1.25
CA GLN A 102 -4.10 -3.28 1.51
C GLN A 102 -5.61 -2.95 1.48
N MET A 103 -6.35 -3.51 0.52
CA MET A 103 -7.82 -3.34 0.46
C MET A 103 -8.50 -3.95 1.69
N LEU A 104 -8.17 -5.21 2.05
CA LEU A 104 -8.75 -5.87 3.21
C LEU A 104 -8.40 -5.15 4.51
N SER A 105 -7.19 -4.61 4.61
CA SER A 105 -6.75 -3.81 5.75
C SER A 105 -7.58 -2.55 5.90
N GLN A 106 -7.80 -1.79 4.82
CA GLN A 106 -8.63 -0.57 4.85
C GLN A 106 -10.09 -0.83 5.26
N LEU A 107 -10.64 -1.97 4.83
CA LEU A 107 -12.01 -2.38 5.15
C LEU A 107 -12.13 -2.95 6.57
N SER A 108 -11.03 -3.46 7.13
CA SER A 108 -10.99 -4.04 8.48
C SER A 108 -10.49 -3.09 9.58
N SER A 109 -9.78 -2.00 9.22
CA SER A 109 -9.16 -1.09 10.18
C SER A 109 -10.16 -0.68 11.26
N PRO A 110 -9.84 -0.94 12.54
CA PRO A 110 -10.64 -0.42 13.64
C PRO A 110 -10.62 1.11 13.59
N GLN A 111 -11.65 1.76 14.11
CA GLN A 111 -11.55 3.18 14.42
C GLN A 111 -10.48 3.32 15.52
N ASP A 112 -9.28 3.78 15.18
CA ASP A 112 -8.37 4.25 16.21
C ASP A 112 -8.98 5.49 16.88
N GLY A 113 -9.25 5.39 18.18
CA GLY A 113 -9.47 6.51 19.10
C GLY A 113 -10.92 6.77 19.50
N SER A 114 -11.33 6.16 20.63
CA SER A 114 -12.10 6.90 21.65
C SER A 114 -11.19 7.88 22.38
#